data_AF-A0A1C6G3B5-F1
#
_entry.id   AF-A0A1C6G3B5-F1
#
_cell.length_a   1.000
_cell.length_b   1.000
_cell.length_c   1.000
_cell.angle_alpha   90.00
_cell.angle_beta   90.00
_cell.angle_gamma   90.00
#
_symmetry.space_group_name_H-M   'P 1'
#
loop_
_entity.id
_entity.type
_entity.pdbx_description
1 polymer ?
#
loop_
_entity_poly.entity_id
_entity_poly.type
_entity_poly.pdbx_seq_one_letter_code
_entity_poly.pdbx_strand_id
1 'polypeptide(L)' 'MGTAPKEKPTADFYSTMKELNAIGNSLNQIAKVANSKDFINVKAYEENVRKLNGFIIEIGKAAFTPERRGDKWLLQEFGL' A
#
# COMPACT_ATOMS: atom_id res chain seq x y z
N MET A 1 -5.60 20.86 18.36
CA MET A 1 -6.77 20.03 17.96
C MET A 1 -6.38 18.57 18.04
N GLY A 2 -7.11 17.73 18.76
CA GLY A 2 -6.72 16.34 19.03
C GLY A 2 -7.19 15.37 17.96
N THR A 3 -6.32 14.44 17.53
CA THR A 3 -6.69 13.29 16.69
C THR A 3 -7.45 12.26 17.52
N ALA A 4 -8.39 11.54 16.93
CA ALA A 4 -8.97 10.35 17.56
C ALA A 4 -8.13 9.13 17.13
N PRO A 5 -7.62 8.29 18.04
CA PRO A 5 -6.89 7.09 17.64
C PRO A 5 -7.78 6.19 16.78
N LYS A 6 -7.30 5.78 15.60
CA LYS A 6 -7.98 4.79 14.75
C LYS A 6 -7.77 3.40 15.35
N GLU A 7 -8.80 2.55 15.25
CA GLU A 7 -8.66 1.14 15.64
C GLU A 7 -7.53 0.48 14.85
N LYS A 8 -6.82 -0.45 15.50
CA LYS A 8 -5.73 -1.18 14.83
C LYS A 8 -6.28 -1.89 13.59
N PRO A 9 -5.55 -1.89 12.46
CA PRO A 9 -5.95 -2.67 11.29
C PRO A 9 -6.16 -4.14 11.66
N THR A 10 -7.11 -4.78 10.99
CA THR A 10 -7.50 -6.18 11.23
C THR A 10 -6.34 -7.14 10.93
N ALA A 11 -6.39 -8.35 11.48
CA ALA A 11 -5.42 -9.40 11.16
C ALA A 11 -5.35 -9.68 9.65
N ASP A 12 -6.49 -9.60 8.96
CA ASP A 12 -6.60 -9.77 7.51
C ASP A 12 -5.83 -8.71 6.71
N PHE A 13 -5.76 -7.48 7.22
CA PHE A 13 -4.94 -6.43 6.62
C PHE A 13 -3.46 -6.82 6.63
N TYR A 14 -2.96 -7.29 7.78
CA TYR A 14 -1.57 -7.73 7.89
C TYR A 14 -1.28 -8.96 7.03
N SER A 15 -2.23 -9.90 6.91
CA SER A 15 -2.12 -11.04 6.01
C SER A 15 -1.99 -10.59 4.55
N THR A 16 -2.90 -9.72 4.10
CA THR A 16 -2.89 -9.15 2.75
C THR A 16 -1.58 -8.42 2.44
N MET A 17 -1.08 -7.61 3.37
CA MET A 17 0.20 -6.91 3.20
C MET A 17 1.38 -7.87 3.10
N LYS A 18 1.37 -8.97 3.86
CA LYS A 18 2.41 -10.01 3.79
C LYS A 18 2.38 -10.71 2.42
N GLU A 19 1.21 -11.04 1.90
CA GLU A 19 1.04 -11.63 0.57
C GLU A 19 1.53 -10.70 -0.54
N LEU A 20 1.18 -9.40 -0.47
CA LEU A 20 1.66 -8.39 -1.43
C LEU A 20 3.20 -8.32 -1.45
N ASN A 21 3.84 -8.36 -0.28
CA ASN A 21 5.30 -8.39 -0.20
C ASN A 21 5.89 -9.68 -0.79
N ALA A 22 5.25 -10.84 -0.57
CA ALA A 22 5.69 -12.10 -1.14
C ALA A 22 5.61 -12.10 -2.68
N ILE A 23 4.52 -11.55 -3.25
CA ILE A 23 4.35 -11.37 -4.69
C ILE A 23 5.46 -10.45 -5.24
N GLY A 24 5.71 -9.31 -4.60
CA GLY A 24 6.79 -8.39 -4.99
C GLY A 24 8.16 -9.05 -5.00
N ASN A 25 8.46 -9.91 -4.01
CA ASN A 25 9.70 -10.67 -3.96
C ASN A 25 9.81 -11.69 -5.11
N SER A 26 8.73 -12.40 -5.42
CA SER A 26 8.70 -13.33 -6.56
C SER A 26 8.95 -12.59 -7.88
N LEU A 27 8.34 -11.42 -8.07
CA LEU A 27 8.57 -10.58 -9.25
C LEU A 27 10.03 -10.13 -9.36
N ASN A 28 10.65 -9.72 -8.25
CA ASN A 28 12.07 -9.36 -8.20
C ASN A 28 12.98 -10.54 -8.61
N GLN A 29 12.64 -11.77 -8.24
CA GLN A 29 13.40 -12.95 -8.64
C GLN A 29 13.28 -13.22 -10.14
N ILE A 30 12.05 -13.16 -10.69
CA ILE A 30 11.80 -13.32 -12.13
C ILE A 30 12.58 -12.26 -12.92
N ALA A 31 12.55 -11.01 -12.46
CA ALA A 31 13.28 -9.92 -13.11
C ALA A 31 14.79 -10.13 -13.09
N LYS A 32 15.38 -10.63 -11.99
CA LYS A 32 16.82 -10.97 -11.94
C LYS A 32 17.20 -12.02 -12.98
N VAL A 33 16.40 -13.07 -13.10
CA VAL A 33 16.65 -14.14 -14.09
C VAL A 33 16.51 -13.60 -15.52
N ALA A 34 15.47 -12.83 -15.80
CA ALA A 34 15.24 -12.28 -17.14
C ALA A 34 16.26 -11.21 -17.53
N ASN A 35 16.70 -10.37 -16.58
CA ASN A 35 17.75 -9.38 -16.79
C ASN A 35 19.10 -10.05 -17.13
N SER A 36 19.45 -11.16 -16.47
CA SER A 36 20.67 -11.92 -16.80
C SER A 36 20.70 -12.48 -18.22
N LYS A 37 19.58 -12.41 -18.93
CA LYS A 37 19.38 -12.88 -20.31
C LYS A 37 19.01 -11.75 -21.28
N ASP A 38 19.07 -10.49 -20.86
CA ASP A 38 18.65 -9.30 -21.62
C ASP A 38 17.19 -9.35 -22.14
N PHE A 39 16.31 -10.08 -21.46
CA PHE A 39 14.91 -10.28 -21.89
C PHE A 39 13.93 -9.24 -21.35
N ILE A 40 14.39 -8.24 -20.59
CA ILE A 40 13.50 -7.22 -20.01
C ILE A 40 14.03 -5.79 -20.21
N ASN A 41 13.10 -4.85 -20.32
CA ASN A 41 13.40 -3.44 -20.16
C ASN A 41 13.54 -3.11 -18.67
N VAL A 42 14.79 -3.08 -18.19
CA VAL A 42 15.13 -2.84 -16.78
C VAL A 42 14.56 -1.51 -16.27
N LYS A 43 14.64 -0.45 -17.07
CA LYS A 43 14.15 0.87 -16.67
C LYS A 43 12.62 0.86 -16.44
N ALA A 44 11.87 0.27 -17.37
CA ALA A 44 10.42 0.13 -17.23
C ALA A 44 10.05 -0.74 -16.02
N TYR A 45 10.83 -1.79 -15.75
CA TYR A 45 10.63 -2.63 -14.57
C TYR A 45 10.82 -1.83 -13.26
N GLU A 46 11.93 -1.13 -13.11
CA GLU A 46 12.21 -0.31 -11.92
C GLU A 46 11.13 0.75 -11.67
N GLU A 47 10.67 1.44 -12.72
CA GLU A 47 9.62 2.44 -12.62
C GLU A 47 8.31 1.84 -12.08
N ASN A 48 7.93 0.64 -12.54
CA ASN A 48 6.74 -0.04 -12.07
C ASN A 48 6.89 -0.58 -10.63
N VAL A 49 8.07 -1.09 -10.26
CA VAL A 49 8.35 -1.49 -8.87
C VAL A 49 8.23 -0.30 -7.92
N ARG A 50 8.74 0.89 -8.30
CA ARG A 50 8.59 2.10 -7.47
C ARG A 50 7.12 2.51 -7.32
N LYS A 51 6.34 2.48 -8.41
CA LYS A 51 4.89 2.77 -8.36
C LYS A 51 4.15 1.79 -7.46
N LEU A 52 4.41 0.50 -7.61
CA LEU A 52 3.80 -0.55 -6.78
C LEU A 52 4.14 -0.36 -5.30
N ASN A 53 5.40 -0.11 -4.97
CA ASN A 53 5.82 0.13 -3.58
C ASN A 53 5.15 1.40 -3.01
N GLY A 54 5.05 2.47 -3.80
CA GLY A 54 4.32 3.68 -3.42
C GLY A 54 2.86 3.40 -3.08
N PHE A 55 2.17 2.61 -3.91
CA PHE A 55 0.78 2.23 -3.70
C PHE A 55 0.58 1.37 -2.44
N ILE A 56 1.47 0.41 -2.19
CA ILE A 56 1.46 -0.41 -0.96
C ILE A 56 1.61 0.50 0.29
N ILE A 57 2.49 1.50 0.22
CA ILE A 57 2.68 2.48 1.30
C ILE A 57 1.42 3.33 1.49
N GLU A 58 0.75 3.75 0.42
CA GLU A 58 -0.50 4.51 0.50
C GLU A 58 -1.63 3.71 1.15
N ILE A 59 -1.78 2.43 0.78
CA ILE A 59 -2.70 1.50 1.46
C ILE A 59 -2.39 1.43 2.96
N GLY A 60 -1.11 1.28 3.31
CA GLY A 60 -0.64 1.35 4.70
C GLY A 60 -1.05 2.64 5.39
N LYS A 61 -0.75 3.78 4.79
CA LYS A 61 -1.11 5.10 5.35
C LYS A 61 -2.61 5.24 5.54
N ALA A 62 -3.44 4.84 4.58
CA ALA A 62 -4.88 4.89 4.72
C ALA A 62 -5.39 4.03 5.89
N ALA A 63 -4.79 2.87 6.11
CA ALA A 63 -5.12 1.99 7.24
C ALA A 63 -4.75 2.59 8.60
N PHE A 64 -3.59 3.26 8.71
CA PHE A 64 -3.07 3.76 9.98
C PHE A 64 -3.35 5.25 10.27
N THR A 65 -3.79 6.03 9.28
CA THR A 65 -4.03 7.47 9.47
C THR A 65 -5.31 7.70 10.29
N PRO A 66 -5.22 8.35 11.48
CA PRO A 66 -6.39 8.69 12.28
C PRO A 66 -7.24 9.76 11.59
N GLU A 67 -8.56 9.57 11.63
CA GLU A 67 -9.51 10.59 11.16
C GLU A 67 -9.38 11.85 12.02
N ARG A 68 -9.43 13.03 11.35
CA ARG A 68 -9.49 14.28 12.11
C ARG A 68 -10.84 14.33 12.80
N ARG A 69 -10.81 14.55 14.12
CA ARG A 69 -12.00 14.65 15.00
C ARG A 69 -13.03 15.69 14.52
N GLY A 70 -12.66 16.57 13.59
CA GLY A 70 -13.48 17.64 13.04
C GLY A 70 -14.28 17.29 11.79
N ASP A 71 -14.34 16.04 11.32
CA ASP A 71 -15.09 15.71 10.09
C ASP A 71 -16.43 15.00 10.37
N LYS A 72 -16.72 14.64 11.64
CA LYS A 72 -17.97 13.97 12.04
C LYS A 72 -19.23 14.83 11.85
N TRP A 73 -19.12 16.16 11.93
CA TRP A 73 -20.27 17.05 11.72
C TRP A 73 -20.70 17.13 10.25
N LEU A 74 -19.78 16.88 9.30
CA LEU A 74 -20.11 16.80 7.88
C LEU A 74 -20.96 15.57 7.58
N LEU A 75 -20.68 14.42 8.19
CA LEU A 75 -21.47 13.20 8.00
C LEU A 75 -22.91 13.35 8.52
N GLN A 76 -23.08 14.10 9.62
CA GLN A 76 -24.38 14.37 10.22
C GLN A 76 -25.23 15.38 9.42
N GLU A 77 -24.59 16.31 8.70
CA GLU A 77 -25.27 17.28 7.82
C GLU A 77 -25.76 16.64 6.50
N PHE A 78 -25.09 15.58 6.03
CA PHE A 78 -25.48 14.82 4.83
C PHE A 78 -26.35 13.58 5.10
N GLY A 79 -26.73 13.32 6.36
CA GLY A 79 -27.70 12.27 6.71
C GLY A 79 -27.28 10.84 6.32
N LEU A 80 -25.99 10.51 6.45
CA LEU A 80 -25.44 9.16 6.30
C LEU A 80 -25.04 8.54 7.64
#